data_AF-A0A6I5WRE3-F1
#
_entry.id   AF-A0A6I5WRE3-F1
#
_cell.length_a   1.000
_cell.length_b   1.000
_cell.length_c   1.000
_cell.angle_alpha   90.00
_cell.angle_beta   90.00
_cell.angle_gamma   90.00
#
_symmetry.space_group_name_H-M   'P 1'
#
loop_
_entity.id
_entity.type
_entity.pdbx_description
1 polymer ?
#
loop_
_entity_poly.entity_id
_entity_poly.type
_entity_poly.pdbx_seq_one_letter_code
_entity_poly.pdbx_strand_id
1 'polypeptide(L)'
;MNGPLEWTGAIGAIIAAALIAGDFGRRITGWGFVLFSVVSVAWIVSGLTAKDGMPIAVQNGILLLINLYGVWQFLLSPKKKREIERADELAEEAKEEVEAGKA
;
A
#
# COMPACT_ATOMS: atom_id res chain seq x y z
N MET A 1 15.97 17.23 9.32
CA MET A 1 14.91 16.21 9.34
C MET A 1 15.32 15.18 10.36
N ASN A 2 14.73 15.21 11.55
CA ASN A 2 15.01 14.33 12.70
C ASN A 2 13.97 14.52 13.83
N GLY A 3 12.81 15.09 13.53
CA GLY A 3 11.75 15.34 14.50
C GLY A 3 10.87 14.12 14.77
N PRO A 4 9.97 14.22 15.77
CA PRO A 4 8.99 13.17 16.06
C PRO A 4 8.10 12.81 14.86
N LEU A 5 7.80 13.79 13.99
CA LEU A 5 6.99 13.59 12.80
C LEU A 5 7.64 12.60 11.82
N GLU A 6 8.94 12.72 11.57
CA GLU A 6 9.68 11.85 10.66
C GLU A 6 9.79 10.42 11.19
N TRP A 7 10.00 10.23 12.50
CA TRP A 7 10.02 8.90 13.12
C TRP A 7 8.67 8.21 13.08
N THR A 8 7.59 8.95 13.39
CA THR A 8 6.22 8.41 13.27
C THR A 8 5.88 8.07 11.82
N GLY A 9 6.29 8.92 10.86
CA GLY A 9 6.16 8.66 9.43
C GLY A 9 6.95 7.42 8.98
N ALA A 10 8.16 7.22 9.48
CA ALA A 10 8.98 6.04 9.15
C ALA A 10 8.35 4.74 9.66
N ILE A 11 7.96 4.71 10.94
CA ILE A 11 7.30 3.53 11.53
C ILE A 11 5.97 3.25 10.81
N GLY A 12 5.19 4.29 10.53
CA GLY A 12 3.94 4.17 9.78
C GLY A 12 4.15 3.59 8.38
N ALA A 13 5.18 4.04 7.66
CA ALA A 13 5.51 3.52 6.33
C ALA A 13 5.88 2.03 6.39
N ILE A 14 6.67 1.62 7.39
CA ILE A 14 7.07 0.22 7.58
C ILE A 14 5.84 -0.66 7.83
N ILE A 15 4.95 -0.24 8.72
CA ILE A 15 3.71 -0.98 9.01
C ILE A 15 2.82 -1.06 7.77
N ALA A 16 2.61 0.07 7.08
CA ALA A 16 1.81 0.11 5.87
C ALA A 16 2.36 -0.82 4.78
N ALA A 17 3.68 -0.80 4.55
CA ALA A 17 4.34 -1.69 3.60
C ALA A 17 4.17 -3.16 3.98
N ALA A 18 4.29 -3.51 5.27
CA ALA A 18 4.08 -4.88 5.75
C ALA A 18 2.63 -5.35 5.52
N LEU A 19 1.64 -4.49 5.76
CA LEU A 19 0.23 -4.82 5.50
C LEU A 19 -0.07 -5.04 4.01
N ILE A 20 0.56 -4.25 3.13
CA ILE A 20 0.37 -4.38 1.68
C ILE A 20 1.06 -5.64 1.16
N ALA A 21 2.28 -5.93 1.63
CA ALA A 21 3.07 -7.06 1.16
C ALA A 21 2.64 -8.41 1.76
N GLY A 22 2.09 -8.42 2.97
CA GLY A 22 1.72 -9.64 3.69
C GLY A 22 0.49 -10.36 3.14
N ASP A 23 -0.24 -9.75 2.20
CA ASP A 23 -1.40 -10.32 1.50
C ASP A 23 -2.41 -11.05 2.40
N PHE A 24 -2.74 -10.45 3.55
CA PHE A 24 -3.73 -10.99 4.49
C PHE A 24 -5.18 -10.83 4.00
N GLY A 25 -5.36 -10.72 2.69
CA GLY A 25 -6.63 -10.49 2.02
C GLY A 25 -6.90 -9.02 1.69
N ARG A 26 -7.75 -8.85 0.67
CA ARG A 26 -8.06 -7.58 0.00
C ARG A 26 -8.30 -6.39 0.93
N ARG A 27 -9.06 -6.57 2.02
CA ARG A 27 -9.43 -5.46 2.92
C ARG A 27 -8.23 -4.97 3.73
N ILE A 28 -7.35 -5.86 4.19
CA ILE A 28 -6.17 -5.49 4.97
C ILE A 28 -5.18 -4.75 4.09
N THR A 29 -4.93 -5.25 2.88
CA THR A 29 -4.13 -4.56 1.86
C THR A 29 -4.67 -3.16 1.57
N GLY A 30 -5.99 -3.02 1.43
CA GLY A 30 -6.65 -1.73 1.24
C GLY A 30 -6.43 -0.75 2.41
N TRP A 31 -6.53 -1.19 3.66
CA TRP A 31 -6.23 -0.37 4.83
C TRP A 31 -4.73 -0.05 4.95
N GLY A 32 -3.85 -0.93 4.49
CA GLY A 32 -2.42 -0.64 4.33
C GLY A 32 -2.19 0.58 3.44
N PHE A 33 -2.87 0.66 2.28
CA PHE A 33 -2.82 1.84 1.40
C PHE A 33 -3.40 3.11 2.05
N VAL A 34 -4.45 3.02 2.87
CA VAL A 34 -4.98 4.16 3.63
C VAL A 34 -3.92 4.68 4.61
N LEU A 35 -3.31 3.80 5.39
CA LEU A 35 -2.25 4.17 6.33
C LEU A 35 -1.06 4.81 5.60
N PHE A 36 -0.61 4.20 4.49
CA PHE A 36 0.47 4.75 3.68
C PHE A 36 0.11 6.14 3.14
N SER A 37 -1.13 6.38 2.73
CA SER A 37 -1.57 7.71 2.27
C SER A 37 -1.38 8.78 3.36
N VAL A 38 -1.76 8.48 4.60
CA VAL A 38 -1.58 9.41 5.75
C VAL A 38 -0.09 9.69 5.98
N VAL A 39 0.74 8.64 5.92
CA VAL A 39 2.19 8.76 6.07
C VAL A 39 2.81 9.59 4.94
N SER A 40 2.37 9.39 3.69
CA SER A 40 2.83 10.19 2.56
C SER A 40 2.51 11.67 2.75
N VAL A 41 1.34 12.03 3.29
CA VAL A 41 1.02 13.44 3.62
C VAL A 41 1.99 14.01 4.65
N ALA A 42 2.30 13.25 5.71
CA ALA A 42 3.28 13.68 6.72
C ALA A 42 4.67 13.94 6.10
N TRP A 43 5.11 13.08 5.18
CA TRP A 43 6.39 13.25 4.48
C TRP A 43 6.38 14.40 3.46
N ILE A 44 5.25 14.67 2.80
CA ILE A 44 5.09 15.86 1.95
C ILE A 44 5.27 17.12 2.79
N VAL A 45 4.57 17.23 3.92
CA VAL A 45 4.67 18.39 4.84
C VAL A 45 6.10 18.53 5.34
N SER A 46 6.73 17.45 5.81
CA SER A 46 8.13 17.48 6.28
C SER A 46 9.09 17.94 5.17
N GLY A 47 8.94 17.40 3.95
CA GLY A 47 9.75 17.78 2.80
C GLY A 47 9.62 19.25 2.41
N LEU A 48 8.40 19.79 2.39
CA LEU A 48 8.16 21.19 2.06
C LEU A 48 8.72 22.17 3.10
N THR A 49 8.88 21.73 4.36
CA THR A 49 9.46 22.56 5.44
C THR A 49 10.98 22.45 5.54
N ALA A 50 11.60 21.50 4.85
CA ALA A 50 13.04 21.26 4.90
C ALA A 50 13.79 22.00 3.77
N LYS A 51 14.99 22.50 4.07
CA LYS A 51 15.82 23.30 3.15
C LYS A 51 16.10 22.61 1.80
N ASP A 52 16.26 21.28 1.81
CA ASP A 52 16.51 20.44 0.63
C ASP A 52 15.47 19.32 0.51
N GLY A 53 14.25 19.52 1.03
CA GLY A 53 13.22 18.49 1.11
C GLY A 53 12.29 18.36 -0.11
N MET A 54 12.56 19.09 -1.19
CA MET A 54 11.74 19.00 -2.41
C MET A 54 11.70 17.58 -3.01
N PRO A 55 12.82 16.82 -3.11
CA PRO A 55 12.78 15.46 -3.63
C PRO A 55 11.86 14.52 -2.83
N ILE A 56 11.92 14.58 -1.49
CA ILE A 56 11.08 13.72 -0.64
C ILE A 56 9.60 14.14 -0.69
N ALA A 57 9.32 15.44 -0.85
CA ALA A 57 7.96 15.93 -1.04
C ALA A 57 7.36 15.46 -2.39
N VAL A 58 8.12 15.58 -3.48
CA VAL A 58 7.67 15.12 -4.81
C VAL A 58 7.48 13.60 -4.83
N GLN A 59 8.45 12.85 -4.28
CA GLN A 59 8.35 11.39 -4.17
C GLN A 59 7.08 10.97 -3.42
N ASN A 60 6.82 11.57 -2.25
CA ASN A 60 5.64 11.23 -1.47
C ASN A 60 4.34 11.75 -2.09
N GLY A 61 4.39 12.83 -2.89
CA GLY A 61 3.26 13.27 -3.71
C GLY A 61 2.84 12.22 -4.73
N ILE A 62 3.80 11.62 -5.44
CA ILE A 62 3.53 10.54 -6.40
C ILE A 62 3.05 9.28 -5.65
N LEU A 63 3.70 8.92 -4.54
CA LEU A 63 3.26 7.79 -3.71
C LEU A 63 1.84 7.98 -3.19
N LEU A 64 1.45 9.19 -2.80
CA LEU A 64 0.08 9.48 -2.38
C LEU A 64 -0.92 9.15 -3.48
N LEU A 65 -0.65 9.52 -4.73
CA LEU A 65 -1.53 9.19 -5.87
C LEU A 65 -1.64 7.68 -6.09
N ILE A 66 -0.52 6.97 -6.03
CA ILE A 66 -0.48 5.50 -6.15
C ILE A 66 -1.26 4.85 -5.00
N ASN A 67 -1.06 5.33 -3.77
CA ASN A 67 -1.74 4.81 -2.59
C ASN A 67 -3.26 5.04 -2.68
N LEU A 68 -3.70 6.21 -3.13
CA LEU A 68 -5.13 6.50 -3.35
C LEU A 68 -5.73 5.59 -4.43
N TYR A 69 -4.99 5.30 -5.49
CA TYR A 69 -5.39 4.30 -6.47
C TYR A 69 -5.53 2.91 -5.84
N GLY A 70 -4.58 2.52 -4.99
CA GLY A 70 -4.66 1.29 -4.19
C GLY A 70 -5.91 1.25 -3.29
N VAL A 71 -6.22 2.33 -2.57
CA VAL A 71 -7.45 2.44 -1.76
C VAL A 71 -8.69 2.21 -2.61
N TRP A 72 -8.78 2.87 -3.78
CA TRP A 72 -9.90 2.69 -4.69
C TRP A 72 -10.01 1.25 -5.20
N GLN A 73 -8.89 0.66 -5.63
CA GLN A 73 -8.83 -0.71 -6.16
C GLN A 73 -9.27 -1.74 -5.10
N PHE A 74 -8.74 -1.63 -3.89
CA PHE A 74 -8.90 -2.66 -2.85
C PHE A 74 -10.11 -2.44 -1.96
N LEU A 75 -10.56 -1.21 -1.69
CA LEU A 75 -11.70 -0.97 -0.79
C LEU A 75 -12.99 -0.58 -1.53
N LEU A 76 -12.90 0.21 -2.60
CA LEU A 76 -14.07 0.92 -3.14
C LEU A 76 -14.61 0.32 -4.44
N SER A 77 -13.75 -0.25 -5.29
CA SER A 77 -14.14 -0.69 -6.64
C SER A 77 -14.78 -2.09 -6.64
N PRO A 78 -16.09 -2.21 -6.98
CA PRO A 78 -16.77 -3.51 -7.01
C PRO A 78 -16.27 -4.40 -8.15
N LYS A 79 -15.86 -3.79 -9.26
CA LYS A 79 -15.28 -4.52 -10.40
C LYS A 79 -13.94 -5.14 -10.01
N LYS A 80 -13.05 -4.36 -9.39
CA LYS A 80 -11.74 -4.86 -8.93
C LYS A 80 -11.88 -5.90 -7.84
N LYS A 81 -12.85 -5.76 -6.94
CA LYS A 81 -13.19 -6.81 -5.97
C LYS A 81 -13.40 -8.16 -6.66
N ARG A 82 -14.25 -8.22 -7.69
CA ARG A 82 -14.54 -9.47 -8.42
C ARG A 82 -13.33 -10.01 -9.19
N GLU A 83 -12.53 -9.12 -9.79
CA GLU A 83 -11.30 -9.51 -10.49
C GLU A 83 -10.28 -10.13 -9.53
N ILE A 84 -10.12 -9.56 -8.33
CA ILE A 84 -9.22 -10.06 -7.28
C ILE A 84 -9.74 -11.41 -6.76
N GLU A 85 -11.02 -11.50 -6.38
CA GLU A 85 -11.60 -12.76 -5.87
C GLU A 85 -11.44 -13.91 -6.87
N ARG A 86 -11.66 -13.64 -8.16
CA ARG A 86 -11.44 -14.66 -9.20
C ARG A 86 -9.96 -15.00 -9.41
N ALA A 87 -9.06 -14.04 -9.27
CA ALA A 87 -7.63 -14.31 -9.35
C ALA A 87 -7.15 -15.17 -8.17
N ASP A 88 -7.70 -14.92 -6.98
CA ASP A 88 -7.42 -15.70 -5.77
C ASP A 88 -7.95 -17.14 -5.92
N GLU A 89 -9.17 -17.33 -6.42
CA GLU A 89 -9.75 -18.66 -6.72
C GLU A 89 -8.86 -19.46 -7.69
N LEU A 90 -8.46 -18.84 -8.81
CA LEU A 90 -7.60 -19.48 -9.80
C LEU A 90 -6.20 -19.78 -9.25
N ALA A 91 -5.68 -18.93 -8.35
CA ALA A 91 -4.39 -19.15 -7.71
C ALA A 91 -4.43 -20.34 -6.74
N GLU A 92 -5.52 -20.51 -5.99
CA GLU A 92 -5.71 -21.68 -5.13
C GLU A 92 -5.90 -22.96 -5.95
N GLU A 93 -6.73 -22.93 -7.00
CA GLU A 93 -6.86 -24.07 -7.94
C GLU A 93 -5.50 -24.48 -8.53
N ALA A 94 -4.69 -23.51 -8.98
CA ALA A 94 -3.35 -23.78 -9.50
C ALA A 94 -2.39 -24.36 -8.44
N LYS A 95 -2.47 -23.90 -7.18
CA LYS A 95 -1.68 -24.47 -6.08
C LYS A 95 -2.09 -25.92 -5.82
N GLU A 96 -3.39 -26.22 -5.77
CA GLU A 96 -3.90 -27.57 -5.59
C GLU A 96 -3.47 -28.49 -6.74
N GLU A 97 -3.49 -28.03 -7.99
CA GLU A 97 -3.02 -28.81 -9.14
C GLU A 97 -1.52 -29.12 -9.05
N VAL A 98 -0.70 -28.14 -8.66
CA VAL A 98 0.75 -28.32 -8.44
C VAL A 98 1.00 -29.29 -7.29
N GLU A 99 0.31 -29.15 -6.16
CA GLU A 99 0.43 -30.05 -5.00
C GLU A 99 -0.04 -31.47 -5.32
N ALA A 100 -1.08 -31.60 -6.16
CA ALA A 100 -1.56 -32.87 -6.67
C ALA A 100 -0.66 -33.49 -7.75
N GLY A 101 0.42 -32.80 -8.16
CA GLY A 101 1.36 -33.26 -9.18
C GLY A 101 0.76 -33.36 -10.58
N LYS A 102 -0.27 -32.55 -10.88
CA LYS A 102 -1.00 -32.56 -12.16
C LYS A 102 -0.50 -31.52 -13.17
N ALA A 103 0.55 -30.78 -12.82
CA ALA A 103 1.16 -29.71 -13.61
C ALA A 103 2.45 -30.14 -14.31
#